data_AF-A0AAQ0U6P5-F1
#
_entry.id   AF-A0AAQ0U6P5-F1
#
_cell.length_a   1.000
_cell.length_b   1.000
_cell.length_c   1.000
_cell.angle_alpha   90.00
_cell.angle_beta   90.00
_cell.angle_gamma   90.00
#
_symmetry.space_group_name_H-M   'P 1'
#
loop_
_entity.id
_entity.type
_entity.pdbx_description
1 polymer ?
#
loop_
_entity_poly.entity_id
_entity_poly.type
_entity_poly.pdbx_seq_one_letter_code
_entity_poly.pdbx_strand_id
1 'polypeptide(L)'
;MKEFIRQLEPRTIHVTFGFLYGISLLLALFPPLYLAASGVSTRILGLPFSIFYWLFDGLLVGLSLWALYLVEGIRGELDEAFAVVSGPSVGSPSSPTGE
;
A
#
# COMPACT_ATOMS: atom_id res chain seq x y z
N MET A 1 1.72 16.36 16.84
CA MET A 1 1.20 15.51 15.73
C MET A 1 1.70 14.07 15.82
N LYS A 2 3.00 13.79 15.92
CA LYS A 2 3.53 12.41 16.02
C LYS A 2 2.97 11.60 17.21
N GLU A 3 2.81 12.25 18.37
CA GLU A 3 2.13 11.69 19.56
C GLU A 3 0.71 11.16 19.25
N PHE A 4 -0.07 11.91 18.49
CA PHE A 4 -1.44 11.54 18.13
C PHE A 4 -1.46 10.29 17.23
N ILE A 5 -0.52 10.21 16.27
CA ILE A 5 -0.36 9.06 15.37
C ILE A 5 0.09 7.81 16.15
N ARG A 6 0.93 7.99 17.18
CA ARG A 6 1.40 6.89 18.02
C ARG A 6 0.32 6.32 18.95
N GLN A 7 -0.69 7.13 19.30
CA GLN A 7 -1.82 6.72 20.13
C GLN A 7 -2.94 6.00 19.36
N LEU A 8 -2.89 5.99 18.02
CA LEU A 8 -3.89 5.30 17.20
C LEU A 8 -3.66 3.78 17.23
N GLU A 9 -4.77 3.05 17.33
CA GLU A 9 -4.75 1.59 17.33
C GLU A 9 -4.26 1.07 15.96
N PRO A 10 -3.28 0.13 15.92
CA PRO A 10 -2.72 -0.39 14.66
C PRO A 10 -3.78 -0.98 13.74
N ARG A 11 -4.82 -1.60 14.32
CA ARG A 11 -5.92 -2.19 13.56
C ARG A 11 -6.74 -1.13 12.82
N THR A 12 -7.00 0.01 13.44
CA THR A 12 -7.77 1.11 12.84
C THR A 12 -7.03 1.72 11.65
N ILE A 13 -5.71 1.87 11.75
CA ILE A 13 -4.86 2.38 10.66
C ILE A 13 -4.94 1.42 9.45
N HIS A 14 -4.66 0.13 9.66
CA HIS A 14 -4.70 -0.87 8.60
C HIS A 14 -6.08 -0.99 7.95
N VAL A 15 -7.16 -0.97 8.74
CA VAL A 15 -8.54 -1.01 8.23
C VAL A 15 -8.84 0.24 7.40
N THR A 16 -8.44 1.42 7.86
CA THR A 16 -8.69 2.67 7.14
C THR A 16 -7.95 2.72 5.81
N PHE A 17 -6.64 2.43 5.80
CA PHE A 17 -5.84 2.43 4.57
C PHE A 17 -6.21 1.28 3.64
N GLY A 18 -6.54 0.10 4.18
CA GLY A 18 -7.05 -1.02 3.40
C GLY A 18 -8.42 -0.71 2.76
N PHE A 19 -9.29 0.00 3.47
CA PHE A 19 -10.57 0.46 2.95
C PHE A 19 -10.39 1.49 1.83
N LEU A 20 -9.52 2.49 2.02
CA LEU A 20 -9.17 3.47 0.98
C LEU A 20 -8.61 2.79 -0.27
N TYR A 21 -7.72 1.81 -0.08
CA TYR A 21 -7.19 0.99 -1.16
C TYR A 21 -8.30 0.22 -1.89
N GLY A 22 -9.16 -0.47 -1.15
CA GLY A 22 -10.28 -1.24 -1.71
C GLY A 22 -11.25 -0.38 -2.50
N ILE A 23 -11.62 0.79 -1.98
CA ILE A 23 -12.46 1.76 -2.71
C ILE A 23 -11.77 2.25 -3.98
N SER A 24 -10.46 2.54 -3.91
CA SER A 24 -9.71 2.99 -5.09
C SER A 24 -9.68 1.92 -6.19
N LEU A 25 -9.57 0.64 -5.81
CA LEU A 25 -9.67 -0.46 -6.76
C LEU A 25 -11.08 -0.59 -7.36
N LEU A 26 -12.13 -0.43 -6.55
CA LEU A 26 -13.51 -0.44 -7.04
C LEU A 26 -13.76 0.73 -8.00
N LEU A 27 -13.23 1.92 -7.68
CA LEU A 27 -13.30 3.08 -8.56
C LEU A 27 -12.59 2.82 -9.89
N ALA A 28 -11.46 2.11 -9.87
CA ALA A 28 -10.70 1.76 -11.07
C ALA A 28 -11.45 0.82 -12.04
N LEU A 29 -12.55 0.19 -11.61
CA LEU A 29 -13.45 -0.57 -12.51
C LEU A 29 -14.40 0.35 -13.29
N PHE A 30 -14.71 1.55 -12.81
CA PHE A 30 -15.61 2.46 -13.53
C PHE A 30 -15.10 2.87 -14.91
N PRO A 31 -13.82 3.22 -15.15
CA PRO A 31 -13.35 3.56 -16.49
C PRO A 31 -13.54 2.46 -17.55
N PRO A 32 -13.20 1.17 -17.32
CA PRO A 32 -13.48 0.11 -18.29
C PRO A 32 -15.00 -0.15 -18.44
N LEU A 33 -15.77 -0.10 -17.35
CA LEU A 33 -17.23 -0.25 -17.41
C LEU A 33 -17.91 0.90 -18.16
N TYR A 34 -17.44 2.14 -17.97
CA TYR A 34 -17.90 3.33 -18.67
C TYR A 34 -17.66 3.21 -20.18
N LEU A 35 -16.46 2.77 -20.58
CA LEU A 35 -16.16 2.56 -22.00
C LEU A 35 -17.00 1.43 -22.61
N ALA A 36 -17.19 0.33 -21.88
CA ALA A 36 -17.98 -0.80 -22.33
C ALA A 36 -19.47 -0.47 -22.48
N ALA A 37 -20.04 0.33 -21.57
CA ALA A 37 -21.46 0.65 -21.56
C ALA A 37 -21.85 1.84 -22.45
N SER A 38 -20.99 2.87 -22.56
CA SER A 38 -21.37 4.12 -23.23
C SER A 38 -21.07 4.13 -24.73
N GLY A 39 -20.07 3.40 -25.22
CA GLY A 39 -19.56 3.55 -26.59
C GLY A 39 -18.99 4.94 -26.90
N VAL A 40 -18.98 5.86 -25.93
CA VAL A 40 -18.55 7.26 -26.08
C VAL A 40 -17.07 7.35 -25.73
N SER A 41 -16.25 7.61 -26.74
CA SER A 41 -14.82 7.90 -26.58
C SER A 41 -14.62 9.40 -26.38
N THR A 42 -14.89 9.90 -25.18
CA THR A 42 -14.45 11.25 -24.81
C THR A 42 -12.92 11.24 -24.77
N ARG A 43 -12.29 11.98 -25.68
CA ARG A 43 -10.83 12.09 -25.76
C ARG A 43 -10.38 13.44 -25.22
N ILE A 44 -9.37 13.41 -24.37
CA ILE A 44 -8.65 14.57 -23.86
C ILE A 44 -7.21 14.44 -24.34
N LEU A 45 -6.70 15.46 -25.03
CA LEU A 45 -5.34 15.46 -25.61
C LEU A 45 -5.05 14.24 -26.51
N GLY A 46 -6.06 13.71 -27.18
CA GLY A 46 -5.95 12.52 -28.04
C GLY A 46 -6.00 11.18 -27.30
N LEU A 47 -6.02 11.18 -25.97
CA LEU A 47 -6.15 9.98 -25.14
C LEU A 47 -7.59 9.82 -24.61
N PRO A 48 -8.12 8.60 -24.50
CA PRO A 48 -9.42 8.37 -23.87
C PRO A 48 -9.41 8.82 -22.41
N PHE A 49 -10.49 9.45 -21.97
CA PHE A 49 -10.67 9.94 -20.60
C PHE A 49 -10.36 8.89 -19.53
N SER A 50 -10.68 7.62 -19.81
CA SER A 50 -10.43 6.49 -18.91
C SER A 50 -8.97 6.31 -18.50
N ILE A 51 -8.00 6.71 -19.33
CA ILE A 51 -6.58 6.65 -18.98
C ILE A 51 -6.26 7.64 -17.85
N PHE A 52 -6.80 8.86 -17.91
CA PHE A 52 -6.61 9.86 -16.87
C PHE A 52 -7.23 9.43 -15.55
N TYR A 53 -8.39 8.78 -15.60
CA TYR A 53 -9.03 8.21 -14.41
C TYR A 53 -8.15 7.12 -13.77
N TRP A 54 -7.60 6.21 -14.57
CA TRP A 54 -6.67 5.19 -14.08
C TRP A 54 -5.39 5.76 -13.47
N LEU A 55 -4.83 6.81 -14.08
CA LEU A 55 -3.66 7.51 -13.53
C LEU A 55 -4.01 8.17 -12.18
N PHE A 56 -5.21 8.74 -12.06
CA PHE A 56 -5.68 9.33 -10.82
C PHE A 56 -5.87 8.27 -9.72
N ASP A 57 -6.53 7.15 -10.02
CA ASP A 57 -6.69 6.05 -9.05
C ASP A 57 -5.34 5.46 -8.63
N GLY A 58 -4.42 5.26 -9.58
CA GLY A 58 -3.07 4.80 -9.29
C GLY A 58 -2.30 5.76 -8.38
N LEU A 59 -2.46 7.08 -8.59
CA LEU A 59 -1.91 8.08 -7.71
C LEU A 59 -2.54 8.02 -6.31
N LEU A 60 -3.86 7.82 -6.23
CA LEU A 60 -4.60 7.75 -4.96
C LEU A 60 -4.17 6.53 -4.13
N VAL A 61 -4.02 5.38 -4.79
CA VAL A 61 -3.44 4.17 -4.21
C VAL A 61 -2.00 4.40 -3.76
N GLY A 62 -1.16 4.96 -4.63
CA GLY A 62 0.26 5.21 -4.34
C GLY A 62 0.43 6.14 -3.13
N LEU A 63 -0.33 7.24 -3.08
CA LEU A 63 -0.32 8.17 -1.95
C LEU A 63 -0.85 7.54 -0.67
N SER A 64 -1.88 6.69 -0.75
CA SER A 64 -2.43 6.00 0.41
C SER A 64 -1.40 5.04 1.02
N LEU A 65 -0.71 4.26 0.19
CA LEU A 65 0.35 3.36 0.66
C LEU A 65 1.57 4.12 1.16
N TRP A 66 1.95 5.21 0.50
CA TRP A 66 3.05 6.06 0.95
C TRP A 66 2.76 6.70 2.32
N ALA A 67 1.53 7.17 2.54
CA ALA A 67 1.10 7.69 3.82
C ALA A 67 1.08 6.61 4.91
N LEU A 68 0.60 5.40 4.59
CA LEU A 68 0.64 4.25 5.51
C LEU A 68 2.08 3.92 5.93
N TYR A 69 3.00 3.85 4.96
CA TYR A 69 4.42 3.59 5.21
C TYR A 69 5.06 4.64 6.14
N LEU A 70 4.74 5.93 5.96
CA LEU A 70 5.21 6.99 6.86
C LEU A 70 4.65 6.83 8.28
N VAL A 71 3.38 6.43 8.42
CA VAL A 71 2.74 6.20 9.72
C VAL A 71 3.39 5.03 10.47
N GLU A 72 3.60 3.90 9.78
CA GLU A 72 4.27 2.71 10.33
C GLU A 72 5.72 3.03 10.74
N GLY A 73 6.43 3.82 9.92
CA GLY A 73 7.78 4.29 10.24
C GLY A 73 7.85 5.19 11.48
N ILE A 74 6.88 6.09 11.69
CA ILE A 74 6.81 6.91 12.91
C ILE A 74 6.54 6.05 14.16
N ARG A 75 5.79 4.95 14.00
CA ARG A 75 5.45 4.03 15.09
C ARG A 75 6.57 3.04 15.41
N GLY A 76 7.54 2.87 14.52
CA GLY A 76 8.66 1.94 14.69
C GLY A 76 8.30 0.49 14.35
N GLU A 77 7.11 0.25 13.80
CA GLU A 77 6.65 -1.10 13.42
C GLU A 77 7.47 -1.69 12.26
N LEU A 78 8.02 -0.82 11.40
CA LEU A 78 8.91 -1.22 10.31
C LEU A 78 10.22 -1.81 10.84
N ASP A 79 10.81 -1.23 11.88
CA ASP A 79 12.10 -1.68 12.42
C ASP A 79 11.99 -3.07 13.07
N GLU A 80 10.86 -3.35 13.74
CA GLU A 80 10.56 -4.66 14.32
C GLU A 80 10.34 -5.72 13.23
N ALA A 81 9.63 -5.37 12.15
CA ALA A 81 9.46 -6.26 11.00
C ALA A 81 10.79 -6.57 10.28
N PHE A 82 11.65 -5.57 10.07
CA PHE A 82 12.97 -5.78 9.48
C PHE A 82 13.90 -6.58 10.41
N ALA A 83 13.81 -6.40 11.73
CA ALA A 83 14.56 -7.19 12.71
C ALA A 83 14.12 -8.66 12.73
N VAL A 84 12.83 -8.96 12.60
CA VAL A 84 12.30 -10.34 12.48
C VAL A 84 12.80 -11.01 11.20
N VAL A 85 12.82 -10.29 10.07
CA VAL A 85 13.37 -10.80 8.80
C VAL A 85 14.89 -11.02 8.87
N SER A 86 15.59 -10.26 9.72
CA SER A 86 17.06 -10.32 9.89
C SER A 86 17.53 -11.21 11.04
N GLY A 87 16.62 -11.88 11.75
CA GLY A 87 16.93 -12.79 12.87
C GLY A 87 17.80 -13.98 12.43
N PRO A 88 18.65 -14.52 13.35
CA PRO A 88 19.80 -15.32 12.95
C PRO A 88 19.37 -16.65 12.35
N SER A 89 20.03 -17.05 11.26
CA SER A 89 20.06 -18.42 10.77
C SER A 89 20.52 -19.36 11.89
N VAL A 90 19.58 -19.90 12.66
CA VAL A 90 19.83 -20.99 13.59
C VAL A 90 20.11 -22.24 12.75
N GLY A 91 21.38 -22.66 12.69
CA GLY A 91 21.72 -23.97 12.16
C GLY A 91 23.10 -24.11 11.54
N SER A 92 24.17 -24.00 12.33
CA SER A 92 25.29 -24.92 12.16
C SER A 92 25.78 -25.31 13.56
N PRO A 93 25.61 -26.58 13.97
CA PRO A 93 26.10 -27.02 15.25
C PRO A 93 27.63 -26.91 15.22
N SER A 94 28.17 -26.25 16.25
CA SER A 94 29.59 -26.25 16.56
C SER A 94 30.09 -27.70 16.57
N SER A 95 30.92 -28.06 15.59
CA SER A 95 31.76 -29.26 15.66
C SER A 95 32.55 -29.20 16.97
N PRO A 96 32.54 -30.26 17.79
CA PRO A 96 33.43 -30.30 18.93
C PRO A 96 34.86 -30.40 18.39
N THR A 97 35.67 -29.42 18.79
CA THR A 97 37.13 -29.46 18.83
C THR A 97 37.60 -30.82 19.33
N GLY A 98 38.60 -31.36 18.65
CA GLY A 98 39.12 -32.71 18.89
C GLY A 98 39.65 -32.94 20.30
N GLU A 99 39.59 -34.20 20.70
CA GLU A 99 40.70 -34.97 21.25
C GLU A 99 40.67 -36.38 20.64
#